data_AF-A0A5S9F5N3-F1
#
_entry.id   AF-A0A5S9F5N3-F1
#
_cell.length_a   1.000
_cell.length_b   1.000
_cell.length_c   1.000
_cell.angle_alpha   90.00
_cell.angle_beta   90.00
_cell.angle_gamma   90.00
#
_symmetry.space_group_name_H-M   'P 1'
#
loop_
_entity.id
_entity.type
_entity.pdbx_description
1 polymer ?
#
loop_
_entity_poly.entity_id
_entity_poly.type
_entity_poly.pdbx_seq_one_letter_code
_entity_poly.pdbx_strand_id
1 'polypeptide(L)'
;MLYLKKYLEALHKLDEAFFLPGADIHKYSLNETISEEKLHDSEQKYTVLPHHHRSFLLEIGNGGAGPGYGVYTLEKSLHSARNNDWHPNKPNRLTLDSYFIFGDFSTQEELKWMFDGCLPIADSDCGSVFLIILSGKKAQQVWKYNHSKGELRKDSDNFLIWYEKWLSTGLVAGAVAEIKNHFMAYGEVDTISDNYTVIRLYFEKIFQDFEDIWMLNLLLPVGEIHAHEALGWLYLCEDNSEKALHYFQKLYTNAEEKIKAAGAHGLWALYMLQGNVRKALKIGEVALALSKFCYNQVRIYELQYALSLTYAVVGRKEEALKAAENLVEIFPIMDVSFEILAALHVKFKDRKLAKRSITRLVNSNPPQKTHYARKLWHTYKQIGADDWSYWIAQLIGCRDEKKMLQRMQGKREELRRILQNKYKKLSSFFYEQIEKVNYIDELEHLIHLAKNDSLEDIEIYLLQCAS
;
A
#
# COMPACT_ATOMS: atom_id res chain seq x y z
N MET A 1 -21.43 9.53 8.58
CA MET A 1 -20.15 8.81 8.36
C MET A 1 -19.63 8.85 6.91
N LEU A 2 -20.18 9.67 6.01
CA LEU A 2 -19.89 9.64 4.56
C LEU A 2 -18.41 9.82 4.16
N TYR A 3 -17.58 10.39 5.02
CA TYR A 3 -16.14 10.50 4.78
C TYR A 3 -15.45 9.13 4.62
N LEU A 4 -16.00 8.06 5.22
CA LEU A 4 -15.44 6.71 5.12
C LEU A 4 -15.41 6.21 3.67
N LYS A 5 -16.41 6.57 2.85
CA LYS A 5 -16.43 6.20 1.41
C LYS A 5 -15.27 6.85 0.66
N LYS A 6 -15.04 8.15 0.89
CA LYS A 6 -13.92 8.89 0.29
C LYS A 6 -12.56 8.29 0.68
N TYR A 7 -12.42 7.86 1.93
CA TYR A 7 -11.19 7.25 2.42
C TYR A 7 -10.96 5.84 1.90
N LEU A 8 -12.04 5.08 1.70
CA LEU A 8 -11.98 3.78 1.05
C LEU A 8 -11.61 3.90 -0.43
N GLU A 9 -12.16 4.89 -1.14
CA GLU A 9 -11.76 5.23 -2.52
C GLU A 9 -10.28 5.62 -2.60
N ALA A 10 -9.80 6.45 -1.67
CA ALA A 10 -8.38 6.79 -1.58
C ALA A 10 -7.53 5.53 -1.34
N LEU A 11 -7.93 4.66 -0.41
CA LEU A 11 -7.22 3.41 -0.15
C LEU A 11 -7.17 2.49 -1.37
N HIS A 12 -8.27 2.39 -2.12
CA HIS A 12 -8.30 1.61 -3.36
C HIS A 12 -7.25 2.10 -4.35
N LYS A 13 -7.16 3.42 -4.56
CA LYS A 13 -6.17 4.01 -5.48
C LYS A 13 -4.73 3.79 -5.02
N LEU A 14 -4.48 3.73 -3.71
CA LEU A 14 -3.15 3.43 -3.17
C LEU A 14 -2.75 1.96 -3.30
N ASP A 15 -3.73 1.08 -3.44
CA ASP A 15 -3.54 -0.37 -3.50
C ASP A 15 -4.29 -0.98 -4.70
N GLU A 16 -4.08 -0.41 -5.89
CA GLU A 16 -4.71 -0.87 -7.14
C GLU A 16 -4.37 -2.34 -7.46
N ALA A 17 -3.24 -2.83 -6.97
CA ALA A 17 -2.79 -4.21 -7.11
C ALA A 17 -3.30 -5.15 -6.00
N PHE A 18 -4.06 -4.64 -5.03
CA PHE A 18 -4.67 -5.39 -3.93
C PHE A 18 -3.66 -6.19 -3.08
N PHE A 19 -2.53 -5.58 -2.73
CA PHE A 19 -1.51 -6.20 -1.88
C PHE A 19 -1.85 -6.21 -0.40
N LEU A 20 -2.73 -5.32 0.08
CA LEU A 20 -3.12 -5.31 1.48
C LEU A 20 -3.92 -6.57 1.83
N PRO A 21 -3.73 -7.14 3.04
CA PRO A 21 -4.43 -8.36 3.43
C PRO A 21 -5.95 -8.25 3.27
N GLY A 22 -6.53 -9.16 2.48
CA GLY A 22 -7.97 -9.23 2.21
C GLY A 22 -8.47 -8.32 1.08
N ALA A 23 -7.63 -7.43 0.56
CA ALA A 23 -8.00 -6.52 -0.53
C ALA A 23 -8.31 -7.27 -1.83
N ASP A 24 -7.64 -8.39 -2.08
CA ASP A 24 -7.88 -9.27 -3.24
C ASP A 24 -9.29 -9.89 -3.24
N ILE A 25 -9.88 -10.05 -2.05
CA ILE A 25 -11.22 -10.60 -1.85
C ILE A 25 -12.28 -9.52 -1.99
N HIS A 26 -12.24 -8.49 -1.15
CA HIS A 26 -13.31 -7.49 -1.08
C HIS A 26 -13.11 -6.33 -2.08
N LYS A 27 -11.90 -6.16 -2.64
CA LYS A 27 -11.56 -5.15 -3.68
C LYS A 27 -12.05 -3.74 -3.35
N TYR A 28 -11.92 -3.38 -2.08
CA TYR A 28 -12.47 -2.15 -1.48
C TYR A 28 -13.93 -1.81 -1.84
N SER A 29 -14.74 -2.82 -2.19
CA SER A 29 -16.12 -2.65 -2.61
C SER A 29 -17.08 -2.78 -1.42
N LEU A 30 -17.99 -1.81 -1.29
CA LEU A 30 -19.07 -1.85 -0.30
C LEU A 30 -20.32 -2.47 -0.91
N ASN A 31 -21.13 -3.13 -0.08
CA ASN A 31 -22.46 -3.57 -0.48
C ASN A 31 -23.44 -2.39 -0.43
N GLU A 32 -24.61 -2.55 -1.06
CA GLU A 32 -25.71 -1.59 -0.95
C GLU A 32 -26.13 -1.39 0.51
N THR A 33 -26.53 -0.15 0.85
CA THR A 33 -27.03 0.19 2.17
C THR A 33 -28.38 -0.49 2.45
N ILE A 34 -28.63 -0.82 3.71
CA ILE A 34 -29.93 -1.34 4.13
C ILE A 34 -30.95 -0.19 4.26
N SER A 35 -32.22 -0.45 4.02
CA SER A 35 -33.28 0.53 4.30
C SER A 35 -33.61 0.58 5.79
N GLU A 36 -34.08 1.75 6.25
CA GLU A 36 -34.51 1.97 7.64
C GLU A 36 -35.57 0.94 8.07
N GLU A 37 -36.54 0.66 7.19
CA GLU A 37 -37.61 -0.33 7.41
C GLU A 37 -37.07 -1.74 7.66
N LYS A 38 -36.20 -2.23 6.75
CA LYS A 38 -35.61 -3.57 6.88
C LYS A 38 -34.75 -3.70 8.13
N LEU A 39 -34.00 -2.64 8.46
CA LEU A 39 -33.18 -2.63 9.66
C LEU A 39 -34.03 -2.64 10.91
N HIS A 40 -35.10 -1.85 10.94
CA HIS A 40 -36.05 -1.79 12.05
C HIS A 40 -36.74 -3.15 12.28
N ASP A 41 -37.21 -3.81 11.22
CA ASP A 41 -37.81 -5.15 11.32
C ASP A 41 -36.82 -6.17 11.89
N SER A 42 -35.55 -6.07 11.50
CA SER A 42 -34.49 -6.90 12.07
C SER A 42 -34.25 -6.59 13.55
N GLU A 43 -34.20 -5.31 13.94
CA GLU A 43 -34.01 -4.88 15.33
C GLU A 43 -35.17 -5.34 16.24
N GLN A 44 -36.41 -5.30 15.75
CA GLN A 44 -37.58 -5.84 16.46
C GLN A 44 -37.49 -7.36 16.65
N LYS A 45 -36.95 -8.08 15.66
CA LYS A 45 -36.86 -9.54 15.69
C LYS A 45 -35.74 -10.07 16.58
N TYR A 46 -34.63 -9.34 16.67
CA TYR A 46 -33.42 -9.80 17.38
C TYR A 46 -33.07 -8.87 18.54
N THR A 47 -32.46 -7.73 18.25
CA THR A 47 -32.08 -6.74 19.26
C THR A 47 -31.73 -5.44 18.54
N VAL A 48 -31.80 -4.34 19.27
CA VAL A 48 -31.32 -3.04 18.79
C VAL A 48 -29.82 -3.14 18.50
N LEU A 49 -29.41 -2.68 17.32
CA LEU A 49 -28.00 -2.68 16.94
C LEU A 49 -27.28 -1.48 17.56
N PRO A 50 -25.99 -1.64 17.90
CA PRO A 50 -25.15 -0.52 18.33
C PRO A 50 -25.21 0.65 17.34
N HIS A 51 -25.32 1.87 17.85
CA HIS A 51 -25.54 3.09 17.06
C HIS A 51 -24.57 3.21 15.87
N HIS A 52 -23.27 3.02 16.09
CA HIS A 52 -22.28 3.14 15.02
C HIS A 52 -22.39 2.03 13.95
N HIS A 53 -22.75 0.81 14.34
CA HIS A 53 -22.99 -0.28 13.39
C HIS A 53 -24.27 -0.02 12.59
N ARG A 54 -25.33 0.44 13.26
CA ARG A 54 -26.59 0.85 12.62
C ARG A 54 -26.37 1.94 11.56
N SER A 55 -25.67 3.02 11.93
CA SER A 55 -25.34 4.11 10.99
C SER A 55 -24.50 3.63 9.80
N PHE A 56 -23.55 2.70 10.03
CA PHE A 56 -22.76 2.13 8.94
C PHE A 56 -23.64 1.38 7.92
N LEU A 57 -24.57 0.55 8.37
CA LEU A 57 -25.46 -0.20 7.48
C LEU A 57 -26.38 0.71 6.65
N LEU A 58 -26.84 1.81 7.23
CA LEU A 58 -27.75 2.77 6.59
C LEU A 58 -27.05 3.74 5.65
N GLU A 59 -25.86 4.22 6.00
CA GLU A 59 -25.18 5.31 5.28
C GLU A 59 -24.03 4.83 4.40
N ILE A 60 -23.37 3.73 4.79
CA ILE A 60 -22.10 3.28 4.20
C ILE A 60 -22.32 2.07 3.32
N GLY A 61 -22.77 0.96 3.89
CA GLY A 61 -23.09 -0.27 3.15
C GLY A 61 -23.46 -1.42 4.07
N ASN A 62 -24.27 -2.37 3.58
CA ASN A 62 -24.59 -3.61 4.29
C ASN A 62 -23.40 -4.59 4.26
N GLY A 63 -22.30 -4.22 4.92
CA GLY A 63 -21.03 -4.93 4.85
C GLY A 63 -20.23 -4.62 3.58
N GLY A 64 -19.30 -5.51 3.24
CA GLY A 64 -18.35 -5.35 2.13
C GLY A 64 -16.94 -5.07 2.64
N ALA A 65 -16.22 -4.15 2.02
CA ALA A 65 -14.83 -3.83 2.36
C ALA A 65 -14.62 -3.53 3.84
N GLY A 66 -13.60 -4.15 4.43
CA GLY A 66 -13.28 -4.04 5.85
C GLY A 66 -12.16 -4.98 6.27
N PRO A 67 -11.87 -5.06 7.58
CA PRO A 67 -10.82 -5.90 8.13
C PRO A 67 -10.93 -7.37 7.71
N GLY A 68 -9.78 -8.02 7.49
CA GLY A 68 -9.72 -9.43 7.10
C GLY A 68 -10.43 -9.66 5.78
N TYR A 69 -11.46 -10.52 5.76
CA TYR A 69 -12.21 -10.83 4.53
C TYR A 69 -13.39 -9.88 4.27
N GLY A 70 -13.46 -8.77 4.99
CA GLY A 70 -14.53 -7.79 4.88
C GLY A 70 -15.61 -7.92 5.95
N VAL A 71 -16.35 -6.84 6.10
CA VAL A 71 -17.50 -6.75 7.01
C VAL A 71 -18.65 -7.58 6.44
N TYR A 72 -19.26 -8.39 7.29
CA TYR A 72 -20.42 -9.18 6.95
C TYR A 72 -21.63 -8.29 6.65
N THR A 73 -22.48 -8.75 5.73
CA THR A 73 -23.88 -8.30 5.65
C THR A 73 -24.60 -8.64 6.96
N LEU A 74 -25.62 -7.86 7.34
CA LEU A 74 -26.47 -8.16 8.51
C LEU A 74 -27.04 -9.59 8.47
N GLU A 75 -27.43 -10.06 7.29
CA GLU A 75 -27.96 -11.42 7.08
C GLU A 75 -26.92 -12.49 7.41
N LYS A 76 -25.71 -12.36 6.86
CA LYS A 76 -24.57 -13.24 7.17
C LYS A 76 -24.23 -13.21 8.66
N SER A 77 -24.21 -12.04 9.29
CA SER A 77 -23.97 -11.91 10.73
C SER A 77 -24.99 -12.70 11.56
N LEU A 78 -26.28 -12.53 11.27
CA LEU A 78 -27.36 -13.24 11.95
C LEU A 78 -27.34 -14.74 11.67
N HIS A 79 -27.04 -15.15 10.43
CA HIS A 79 -26.90 -16.55 10.06
C HIS A 79 -25.71 -17.20 10.78
N SER A 80 -24.57 -16.52 10.84
CA SER A 80 -23.37 -16.98 11.54
C SER A 80 -23.63 -17.16 13.04
N ALA A 81 -24.32 -16.22 13.68
CA ALA A 81 -24.69 -16.36 15.09
C ALA A 81 -25.57 -17.61 15.30
N ARG A 82 -26.57 -17.82 14.45
CA ARG A 82 -27.49 -18.96 14.54
C ARG A 82 -26.83 -20.31 14.32
N ASN A 83 -25.94 -20.41 13.34
CA ASN A 83 -25.23 -21.67 13.04
C ASN A 83 -24.34 -22.12 14.21
N ASN A 84 -23.91 -21.19 15.06
CA ASN A 84 -23.14 -21.47 16.26
C ASN A 84 -24.01 -21.52 17.53
N ASP A 85 -25.33 -21.52 17.38
CA ASP A 85 -26.32 -21.50 18.48
C ASP A 85 -26.16 -20.31 19.45
N TRP A 86 -25.66 -19.18 18.94
CA TRP A 86 -25.59 -17.91 19.67
C TRP A 86 -26.88 -17.14 19.49
N HIS A 87 -27.35 -16.51 20.56
CA HIS A 87 -28.59 -15.75 20.54
C HIS A 87 -28.32 -14.24 20.72
N PRO A 88 -28.31 -13.45 19.63
CA PRO A 88 -28.13 -12.00 19.69
C PRO A 88 -29.08 -11.26 20.64
N ASN A 89 -30.26 -11.83 20.88
CA ASN A 89 -31.31 -11.27 21.74
C ASN A 89 -31.14 -11.61 23.23
N LYS A 90 -30.16 -12.45 23.59
CA LYS A 90 -29.85 -12.76 24.99
C LYS A 90 -28.91 -11.71 25.56
N PRO A 91 -28.95 -11.47 26.88
CA PRO A 91 -27.98 -10.61 27.54
C PRO A 91 -26.60 -11.24 27.45
N ASN A 92 -25.62 -10.48 26.96
CA ASN A 92 -24.23 -10.90 27.04
C ASN A 92 -23.78 -10.93 28.51
N ARG A 93 -23.10 -12.02 28.88
CA ARG A 93 -22.70 -12.33 30.26
C ARG A 93 -21.27 -11.94 30.58
N LEU A 94 -20.55 -11.30 29.65
CA LEU A 94 -19.20 -10.78 29.90
C LEU A 94 -19.30 -9.62 30.91
N THR A 95 -18.99 -9.94 32.16
CA THR A 95 -18.96 -8.99 33.28
C THR A 95 -17.56 -8.67 33.75
N LEU A 96 -16.55 -9.41 33.28
CA LEU A 96 -15.15 -9.23 33.64
C LEU A 96 -14.65 -7.87 33.16
N ASP A 97 -13.93 -7.16 34.03
CA ASP A 97 -13.25 -5.91 33.68
C ASP A 97 -11.93 -6.13 32.94
N SER A 98 -11.56 -7.39 32.72
CA SER A 98 -10.41 -7.74 31.91
C SER A 98 -10.66 -7.44 30.43
N TYR A 99 -9.67 -6.83 29.80
CA TYR A 99 -9.59 -6.65 28.34
C TYR A 99 -9.27 -7.95 27.60
N PHE A 100 -9.04 -9.03 28.37
CA PHE A 100 -8.45 -10.25 27.88
C PHE A 100 -8.89 -11.48 28.66
N ILE A 101 -9.32 -12.53 27.95
CA ILE A 101 -9.81 -13.77 28.54
C ILE A 101 -9.14 -14.93 27.84
N PHE A 102 -8.47 -15.77 28.63
CA PHE A 102 -8.05 -17.11 28.21
C PHE A 102 -8.98 -18.13 28.82
N GLY A 103 -9.42 -19.09 28.01
CA GLY A 103 -10.11 -20.27 28.49
C GLY A 103 -9.90 -21.41 27.53
N ASP A 104 -9.87 -22.63 28.07
CA ASP A 104 -10.02 -23.84 27.27
C ASP A 104 -11.51 -24.01 26.92
N PHE A 105 -12.04 -23.06 26.13
CA PHE A 105 -13.43 -23.05 25.67
C PHE A 105 -13.60 -24.14 24.61
N SER A 106 -13.62 -25.39 25.07
CA SER A 106 -13.64 -26.57 24.21
C SER A 106 -15.07 -27.09 23.98
N THR A 107 -16.03 -26.63 24.78
CA THR A 107 -17.44 -27.06 24.66
C THR A 107 -18.31 -26.02 23.96
N GLN A 108 -19.30 -26.47 23.19
CA GLN A 108 -20.26 -25.56 22.56
C GLN A 108 -21.09 -24.76 23.58
N GLU A 109 -21.37 -25.32 24.76
CA GLU A 109 -22.14 -24.64 25.80
C GLU A 109 -21.37 -23.44 26.39
N GLU A 110 -20.05 -23.55 26.55
CA GLU A 110 -19.20 -22.44 27.01
C GLU A 110 -19.08 -21.34 25.96
N LEU A 111 -18.92 -21.71 24.68
CA LEU A 111 -18.91 -20.74 23.59
C LEU A 111 -20.27 -20.04 23.48
N LYS A 112 -21.37 -20.79 23.57
CA LYS A 112 -22.73 -20.22 23.61
C LYS A 112 -22.92 -19.25 24.77
N TRP A 113 -22.49 -19.62 25.98
CA TRP A 113 -22.57 -18.75 27.15
C TRP A 113 -21.83 -17.42 26.95
N MET A 114 -20.68 -17.46 26.24
CA MET A 114 -19.83 -16.30 25.98
C MET A 114 -20.34 -15.39 24.87
N PHE A 115 -20.95 -15.97 23.82
CA PHE A 115 -21.35 -15.27 22.61
C PHE A 115 -22.84 -14.94 22.52
N ASP A 116 -23.67 -15.40 23.47
CA ASP A 116 -25.00 -14.83 23.66
C ASP A 116 -24.91 -13.31 23.80
N GLY A 117 -25.78 -12.58 23.10
CA GLY A 117 -25.73 -11.12 23.05
C GLY A 117 -24.58 -10.54 22.22
N CYS A 118 -23.88 -11.35 21.41
CA CYS A 118 -22.88 -10.89 20.43
C CYS A 118 -23.39 -11.08 18.99
N LEU A 119 -22.83 -10.31 18.07
CA LEU A 119 -23.05 -10.45 16.63
C LEU A 119 -21.70 -10.57 15.90
N PRO A 120 -21.47 -11.65 15.12
CA PRO A 120 -20.28 -11.76 14.28
C PRO A 120 -20.31 -10.70 13.17
N ILE A 121 -19.20 -10.01 12.94
CA ILE A 121 -19.13 -8.92 11.97
C ILE A 121 -18.04 -9.10 10.90
N ALA A 122 -17.01 -9.92 11.13
CA ALA A 122 -15.99 -10.20 10.14
C ALA A 122 -15.15 -11.44 10.51
N ASP A 123 -14.62 -12.12 9.50
CA ASP A 123 -13.53 -13.08 9.66
C ASP A 123 -12.20 -12.35 9.54
N SER A 124 -11.24 -12.74 10.37
CA SER A 124 -9.84 -12.38 10.17
C SER A 124 -9.09 -13.44 9.36
N ASP A 125 -8.03 -13.00 8.72
CA ASP A 125 -7.00 -13.76 8.01
C ASP A 125 -6.39 -14.93 8.83
N CYS A 126 -6.44 -14.88 10.18
CA CYS A 126 -5.86 -15.89 11.07
C CYS A 126 -6.87 -16.87 11.70
N GLY A 127 -8.05 -17.04 11.10
CA GLY A 127 -9.08 -17.97 11.61
C GLY A 127 -9.73 -17.51 12.93
N SER A 128 -9.60 -16.23 13.24
CA SER A 128 -10.30 -15.57 14.36
C SER A 128 -11.50 -14.80 13.84
N VAL A 129 -12.54 -14.61 14.66
CA VAL A 129 -13.75 -13.86 14.30
C VAL A 129 -13.84 -12.56 15.09
N PHE A 130 -14.27 -11.49 14.44
CA PHE A 130 -14.64 -10.24 15.08
C PHE A 130 -16.13 -10.25 15.44
N LEU A 131 -16.44 -9.78 16.64
CA LEU A 131 -17.76 -9.81 17.24
C LEU A 131 -18.07 -8.43 17.82
N ILE A 132 -19.27 -7.93 17.60
CA ILE A 132 -19.79 -6.76 18.31
C ILE A 132 -20.72 -7.22 19.44
N ILE A 133 -20.54 -6.66 20.63
CA ILE A 133 -21.40 -6.94 21.78
C ILE A 133 -22.66 -6.07 21.67
N LEU A 134 -23.84 -6.68 21.73
CA LEU A 134 -25.13 -6.02 21.51
C LEU A 134 -25.79 -5.58 22.82
N SER A 135 -25.53 -6.30 23.92
CA SER A 135 -26.22 -6.11 25.19
C SER A 135 -25.27 -6.26 26.39
N GLY A 136 -25.68 -5.81 27.58
CA GLY A 136 -24.88 -5.90 28.80
C GLY A 136 -23.85 -4.77 28.97
N LYS A 137 -22.95 -4.90 29.96
CA LYS A 137 -22.03 -3.83 30.40
C LYS A 137 -20.99 -3.42 29.35
N LYS A 138 -20.70 -4.29 28.39
CA LYS A 138 -19.70 -4.09 27.34
C LYS A 138 -20.35 -3.86 25.96
N ALA A 139 -21.65 -3.55 25.92
CA ALA A 139 -22.38 -3.28 24.68
C ALA A 139 -21.67 -2.23 23.81
N GLN A 140 -21.84 -2.38 22.50
CA GLN A 140 -21.23 -1.61 21.41
C GLN A 140 -19.75 -1.95 21.13
N GLN A 141 -19.02 -2.52 22.08
CA GLN A 141 -17.61 -2.86 21.90
C GLN A 141 -17.39 -3.96 20.85
N VAL A 142 -16.24 -3.90 20.17
CA VAL A 142 -15.79 -4.92 19.24
C VAL A 142 -14.69 -5.76 19.89
N TRP A 143 -14.85 -7.08 19.80
CA TRP A 143 -13.94 -8.07 20.36
C TRP A 143 -13.50 -9.05 19.27
N LYS A 144 -12.30 -9.62 19.44
CA LYS A 144 -11.74 -10.63 18.54
C LYS A 144 -11.61 -11.95 19.30
N TYR A 145 -12.18 -13.01 18.75
CA TYR A 145 -12.07 -14.36 19.28
C TYR A 145 -11.18 -15.23 18.39
N ASN A 146 -10.09 -15.74 18.96
CA ASN A 146 -9.21 -16.69 18.30
C ASN A 146 -9.54 -18.12 18.75
N HIS A 147 -10.16 -18.89 17.84
CA HIS A 147 -10.59 -20.25 18.12
C HIS A 147 -9.43 -21.19 18.42
N SER A 148 -8.27 -21.01 17.77
CA SER A 148 -7.09 -21.86 17.97
C SER A 148 -6.45 -21.69 19.35
N LYS A 149 -6.66 -20.53 19.98
CA LYS A 149 -6.03 -20.16 21.27
C LYS A 149 -7.03 -20.11 22.42
N GLY A 150 -8.32 -20.27 22.15
CA GLY A 150 -9.38 -20.03 23.15
C GLY A 150 -9.32 -18.61 23.72
N GLU A 151 -8.91 -17.65 22.89
CA GLU A 151 -8.54 -16.30 23.33
C GLU A 151 -9.60 -15.30 22.89
N LEU A 152 -10.19 -14.58 23.85
CA LEU A 152 -11.11 -13.48 23.58
C LEU A 152 -10.50 -12.16 24.07
N ARG A 153 -10.36 -11.19 23.15
CA ARG A 153 -9.74 -9.89 23.43
C ARG A 153 -10.60 -8.74 22.95
N LYS A 154 -10.69 -7.68 23.74
CA LYS A 154 -11.28 -6.41 23.29
C LYS A 154 -10.41 -5.82 22.18
N ASP A 155 -11.00 -5.52 21.03
CA ASP A 155 -10.29 -4.85 19.93
C ASP A 155 -10.52 -3.34 19.94
N SER A 156 -11.78 -2.89 20.11
CA SER A 156 -12.17 -1.48 20.03
C SER A 156 -13.40 -1.17 20.86
N ASP A 157 -13.57 0.11 21.23
CA ASP A 157 -14.71 0.57 22.04
C ASP A 157 -16.04 0.60 21.29
N ASN A 158 -15.99 0.77 19.97
CA ASN A 158 -17.17 0.67 19.13
C ASN A 158 -16.82 0.28 17.68
N PHE A 159 -17.86 0.01 16.90
CA PHE A 159 -17.73 -0.37 15.49
C PHE A 159 -17.01 0.68 14.63
N LEU A 160 -17.30 1.98 14.83
CA LEU A 160 -16.70 3.03 14.02
C LEU A 160 -15.19 3.09 14.23
N ILE A 161 -14.74 3.09 15.50
CA ILE A 161 -13.31 3.10 15.84
C ILE A 161 -12.62 1.86 15.25
N TRP A 162 -13.24 0.69 15.34
CA TRP A 162 -12.72 -0.54 14.74
C TRP A 162 -12.53 -0.43 13.22
N TYR A 163 -13.53 0.12 12.53
CA TYR A 163 -13.49 0.30 11.08
C TYR A 163 -12.45 1.35 10.66
N GLU A 164 -12.41 2.48 11.35
CA GLU A 164 -11.45 3.55 11.12
C GLU A 164 -10.02 3.12 11.40
N LYS A 165 -9.80 2.27 12.41
CA LYS A 165 -8.50 1.67 12.69
C LYS A 165 -7.98 0.86 11.50
N TRP A 166 -8.84 0.10 10.82
CA TRP A 166 -8.45 -0.63 9.62
C TRP A 166 -8.20 0.28 8.43
N LEU A 167 -9.10 1.22 8.15
CA LEU A 167 -8.92 2.19 7.08
C LEU A 167 -7.65 3.00 7.26
N SER A 168 -7.40 3.53 8.46
CA SER A 168 -6.18 4.29 8.77
C SER A 168 -4.93 3.42 8.62
N THR A 169 -4.94 2.18 9.10
CA THR A 169 -3.80 1.26 8.93
C THR A 169 -3.52 0.98 7.45
N GLY A 170 -4.57 0.71 6.66
CA GLY A 170 -4.46 0.50 5.23
C GLY A 170 -3.95 1.75 4.50
N LEU A 171 -4.50 2.93 4.82
CA LEU A 171 -4.09 4.19 4.22
C LEU A 171 -2.65 4.56 4.56
N VAL A 172 -2.20 4.32 5.78
CA VAL A 172 -0.77 4.46 6.12
C VAL A 172 0.05 3.47 5.28
N ALA A 173 -0.30 2.19 5.26
CA ALA A 173 0.50 1.17 4.60
C ALA A 173 0.57 1.40 3.08
N GLY A 174 -0.56 1.70 2.45
CA GLY A 174 -0.67 2.01 1.03
C GLY A 174 0.04 3.32 0.67
N ALA A 175 -0.21 4.40 1.42
CA ALA A 175 0.45 5.68 1.17
C ALA A 175 1.96 5.56 1.33
N VAL A 176 2.43 4.92 2.40
CA VAL A 176 3.87 4.73 2.65
C VAL A 176 4.51 3.89 1.55
N ALA A 177 3.87 2.82 1.09
CA ALA A 177 4.41 1.97 0.04
C ALA A 177 4.44 2.70 -1.33
N GLU A 178 3.34 3.33 -1.72
CA GLU A 178 3.23 4.00 -3.02
C GLU A 178 4.08 5.27 -3.09
N ILE A 179 4.02 6.13 -2.07
CA ILE A 179 4.85 7.34 -1.97
C ILE A 179 6.33 6.98 -2.05
N LYS A 180 6.76 5.95 -1.31
CA LYS A 180 8.15 5.51 -1.33
C LYS A 180 8.52 4.96 -2.70
N ASN A 181 7.73 4.06 -3.28
CA ASN A 181 8.04 3.48 -4.59
C ASN A 181 8.12 4.54 -5.68
N HIS A 182 7.20 5.52 -5.68
CA HIS A 182 7.20 6.63 -6.62
C HIS A 182 8.41 7.54 -6.42
N PHE A 183 8.70 7.94 -5.19
CA PHE A 183 9.85 8.77 -4.85
C PHE A 183 11.17 8.10 -5.23
N MET A 184 11.36 6.81 -4.92
CA MET A 184 12.59 6.08 -5.25
C MET A 184 12.74 5.84 -6.77
N ALA A 185 11.65 5.77 -7.52
CA ALA A 185 11.68 5.52 -8.96
C ALA A 185 11.90 6.78 -9.80
N TYR A 186 11.35 7.92 -9.40
CA TYR A 186 11.24 9.10 -10.27
C TYR A 186 11.88 10.37 -9.72
N GLY A 187 12.13 10.48 -8.41
CA GLY A 187 12.75 11.67 -7.81
C GLY A 187 11.88 12.93 -7.81
N GLU A 188 10.68 12.88 -8.40
CA GLU A 188 9.64 13.93 -8.44
C GLU A 188 8.26 13.27 -8.29
N VAL A 189 7.26 14.03 -7.79
CA VAL A 189 5.91 13.55 -7.45
C VAL A 189 4.88 14.29 -8.31
N ASP A 190 5.01 14.23 -9.63
CA ASP A 190 4.24 15.12 -10.51
C ASP A 190 2.86 14.57 -10.94
N THR A 191 2.48 13.33 -10.56
CA THR A 191 1.26 12.71 -11.12
C THR A 191 0.15 12.30 -10.14
N ILE A 192 0.31 12.46 -8.81
CA ILE A 192 -0.67 11.94 -7.84
C ILE A 192 -1.01 12.99 -6.74
N SER A 193 -1.23 14.26 -7.10
CA SER A 193 -1.51 15.31 -6.10
C SER A 193 -2.82 15.08 -5.31
N ASP A 194 -3.88 14.66 -5.99
CA ASP A 194 -5.22 14.64 -5.38
C ASP A 194 -5.40 13.54 -4.33
N ASN A 195 -4.78 12.37 -4.53
CA ASN A 195 -4.88 11.28 -3.56
C ASN A 195 -4.12 11.64 -2.28
N TYR A 196 -2.89 12.17 -2.40
CA TYR A 196 -2.09 12.54 -1.23
C TYR A 196 -2.71 13.67 -0.42
N THR A 197 -3.32 14.66 -1.08
CA THR A 197 -4.04 15.72 -0.37
C THR A 197 -5.26 15.19 0.40
N VAL A 198 -6.07 14.30 -0.18
CA VAL A 198 -7.22 13.71 0.53
C VAL A 198 -6.77 12.87 1.74
N ILE A 199 -5.70 12.09 1.57
CA ILE A 199 -5.13 11.26 2.64
C ILE A 199 -4.54 12.14 3.75
N ARG A 200 -3.82 13.20 3.40
CA ARG A 200 -3.29 14.15 4.39
C ARG A 200 -4.41 14.84 5.17
N LEU A 201 -5.44 15.34 4.48
CA LEU A 201 -6.60 15.97 5.13
C LEU A 201 -7.32 14.99 6.07
N TYR A 202 -7.36 13.69 5.74
CA TYR A 202 -7.87 12.67 6.65
C TYR A 202 -7.04 12.57 7.94
N PHE A 203 -5.72 12.44 7.82
CA PHE A 203 -4.84 12.38 8.98
C PHE A 203 -4.93 13.66 9.80
N GLU A 204 -4.86 14.83 9.17
CA GLU A 204 -5.03 16.12 9.84
C GLU A 204 -6.35 16.23 10.60
N LYS A 205 -7.47 15.76 10.02
CA LYS A 205 -8.77 15.77 10.69
C LYS A 205 -8.81 14.84 11.91
N ILE A 206 -8.26 13.63 11.80
CA ILE A 206 -8.11 12.72 12.96
C ILE A 206 -7.31 13.41 14.08
N PHE A 207 -6.34 14.27 13.75
CA PHE A 207 -5.54 14.96 14.76
C PHE A 207 -6.16 16.26 15.28
N GLN A 208 -6.92 17.00 14.46
CA GLN A 208 -7.60 18.24 14.88
C GLN A 208 -8.74 17.97 15.88
N ASP A 209 -9.42 16.83 15.79
CA ASP A 209 -10.51 16.48 16.71
C ASP A 209 -10.03 15.91 18.06
N PHE A 210 -8.71 15.75 18.27
CA PHE A 210 -8.14 15.15 19.48
C PHE A 210 -6.96 15.97 20.04
N GLU A 211 -7.27 17.16 20.57
CA GLU A 211 -6.31 17.96 21.36
C GLU A 211 -5.87 17.26 22.67
N ASP A 212 -6.61 16.24 23.14
CA ASP A 212 -6.23 15.40 24.29
C ASP A 212 -5.65 14.04 23.86
N ILE A 213 -4.33 14.05 23.71
CA ILE A 213 -3.40 13.02 23.21
C ILE A 213 -3.43 11.69 23.99
N TRP A 214 -4.22 11.57 25.06
CA TRP A 214 -4.29 10.35 25.88
C TRP A 214 -5.17 9.24 25.29
N MET A 215 -6.22 9.58 24.53
CA MET A 215 -7.18 8.60 23.98
C MET A 215 -6.60 7.84 22.76
N LEU A 216 -5.83 8.51 21.91
CA LEU A 216 -5.14 7.91 20.76
C LEU A 216 -4.06 6.91 21.20
N ASN A 217 -3.33 7.21 22.28
CA ASN A 217 -2.34 6.31 22.87
C ASN A 217 -2.96 5.08 23.56
N LEU A 218 -4.20 5.18 24.04
CA LEU A 218 -4.92 4.06 24.66
C LEU A 218 -5.53 3.11 23.61
N LEU A 219 -5.98 3.64 22.47
CA LEU A 219 -6.63 2.87 21.39
C LEU A 219 -5.63 2.33 20.35
N LEU A 220 -4.53 3.04 20.11
CA LEU A 220 -3.53 2.71 19.11
C LEU A 220 -2.13 3.13 19.58
N PRO A 221 -1.45 2.33 20.42
CA PRO A 221 -0.06 2.58 20.85
C PRO A 221 0.94 2.71 19.67
N VAL A 222 0.51 2.29 18.48
CA VAL A 222 1.25 2.27 17.23
C VAL A 222 0.74 3.35 16.26
N GLY A 223 -0.47 3.89 16.46
CA GLY A 223 -1.17 4.76 15.51
C GLY A 223 -0.64 6.19 15.45
N GLU A 224 -0.34 6.81 16.59
CA GLU A 224 0.22 8.17 16.61
C GLU A 224 1.53 8.24 15.82
N ILE A 225 2.41 7.26 16.02
CA ILE A 225 3.74 7.18 15.40
C ILE A 225 3.63 7.02 13.88
N HIS A 226 2.80 6.07 13.45
CA HIS A 226 2.63 5.77 12.02
C HIS A 226 1.93 6.91 11.29
N ALA A 227 1.06 7.65 11.97
CA ALA A 227 0.39 8.80 11.40
C ALA A 227 1.28 10.05 11.36
N HIS A 228 2.17 10.29 12.35
CA HIS A 228 3.22 11.30 12.22
C HIS A 228 4.21 10.93 11.11
N GLU A 229 4.54 9.65 10.95
CA GLU A 229 5.40 9.17 9.87
C GLU A 229 4.72 9.45 8.51
N ALA A 230 3.47 9.05 8.35
CA ALA A 230 2.68 9.29 7.14
C ALA A 230 2.53 10.78 6.83
N LEU A 231 2.19 11.63 7.81
CA LEU A 231 2.11 13.08 7.62
C LEU A 231 3.44 13.67 7.18
N GLY A 232 4.55 13.23 7.78
CA GLY A 232 5.89 13.65 7.36
C GLY A 232 6.16 13.36 5.89
N TRP A 233 5.84 12.14 5.43
CA TRP A 233 6.00 11.75 4.03
C TRP A 233 5.04 12.49 3.08
N LEU A 234 3.77 12.65 3.46
CA LEU A 234 2.77 13.37 2.67
C LEU A 234 3.14 14.85 2.48
N TYR A 235 3.58 15.51 3.55
CA TYR A 235 4.06 16.89 3.44
C TYR A 235 5.34 17.00 2.61
N LEU A 236 6.21 15.99 2.66
CA LEU A 236 7.39 15.94 1.81
C LEU A 236 7.01 15.85 0.32
N CYS A 237 5.99 15.06 -0.01
CA CYS A 237 5.44 14.96 -1.37
C CYS A 237 4.80 16.24 -1.88
N GLU A 238 4.19 17.03 -0.99
CA GLU A 238 3.61 18.34 -1.33
C GLU A 238 4.64 19.48 -1.29
N ASP A 239 5.94 19.15 -1.32
CA ASP A 239 7.07 20.10 -1.22
C ASP A 239 7.04 20.98 0.05
N ASN A 240 6.32 20.56 1.09
CA ASN A 240 6.25 21.25 2.38
C ASN A 240 7.32 20.71 3.34
N SER A 241 8.57 21.02 3.02
CA SER A 241 9.75 20.61 3.79
C SER A 241 9.70 21.02 5.27
N GLU A 242 9.07 22.16 5.61
CA GLU A 242 9.00 22.65 6.99
C GLU A 242 8.10 21.76 7.86
N LYS A 243 6.90 21.44 7.38
CA LYS A 243 6.00 20.53 8.09
C LYS A 243 6.54 19.11 8.09
N ALA A 244 7.09 18.63 6.98
CA ALA A 244 7.73 17.31 6.93
C ALA A 244 8.83 17.20 8.01
N LEU A 245 9.69 18.23 8.13
CA LEU A 245 10.72 18.30 9.17
C LEU A 245 10.12 18.22 10.57
N HIS A 246 9.05 18.96 10.86
CA HIS A 246 8.38 18.95 12.16
C HIS A 246 7.95 17.54 12.58
N TYR A 247 7.25 16.82 11.71
CA TYR A 247 6.75 15.47 12.01
C TYR A 247 7.88 14.46 12.18
N PHE A 248 8.87 14.47 11.28
CA PHE A 248 10.00 13.54 11.39
C PHE A 248 10.90 13.82 12.59
N GLN A 249 11.09 15.09 12.98
CA GLN A 249 11.81 15.45 14.19
C GLN A 249 11.09 14.96 15.44
N LYS A 250 9.77 15.12 15.52
CA LYS A 250 8.97 14.65 16.66
C LYS A 250 9.13 13.14 16.88
N LEU A 251 9.14 12.35 15.80
CA LEU A 251 9.45 10.92 15.85
C LEU A 251 10.89 10.65 16.27
N TYR A 252 11.86 11.38 15.71
CA TYR A 252 13.29 11.17 15.98
C TYR A 252 13.70 11.50 17.43
N THR A 253 12.98 12.41 18.10
CA THR A 253 13.21 12.74 19.51
C THR A 253 12.60 11.74 20.50
N ASN A 254 11.86 10.73 20.01
CA ASN A 254 11.23 9.74 20.88
C ASN A 254 12.26 8.82 21.56
N ALA A 255 11.96 8.40 22.79
CA ALA A 255 12.82 7.51 23.58
C ALA A 255 12.82 6.06 23.07
N GLU A 256 11.75 5.60 22.42
CA GLU A 256 11.68 4.25 21.86
C GLU A 256 12.47 4.15 20.54
N GLU A 257 13.42 3.22 20.51
CA GLU A 257 14.37 3.06 19.40
C GLU A 257 13.69 2.77 18.05
N LYS A 258 12.57 2.03 18.06
CA LYS A 258 11.77 1.73 16.87
C LYS A 258 11.13 2.99 16.27
N ILE A 259 10.57 3.84 17.13
CA ILE A 259 9.92 5.11 16.73
C ILE A 259 10.98 6.07 16.19
N LYS A 260 12.11 6.15 16.91
CA LYS A 260 13.26 6.94 16.51
C LYS A 260 13.81 6.54 15.15
N ALA A 261 13.83 5.25 14.82
CA ALA A 261 14.26 4.75 13.52
C ALA A 261 13.37 5.26 12.38
N ALA A 262 12.04 5.31 12.58
CA ALA A 262 11.10 5.85 11.60
C ALA A 262 11.34 7.35 11.35
N GLY A 263 11.51 8.14 12.42
CA GLY A 263 11.85 9.57 12.30
C GLY A 263 13.19 9.79 11.61
N ALA A 264 14.20 8.98 11.92
CA ALA A 264 15.51 9.04 11.26
C ALA A 264 15.40 8.74 9.75
N HIS A 265 14.58 7.78 9.34
CA HIS A 265 14.35 7.48 7.93
C HIS A 265 13.74 8.67 7.17
N GLY A 266 12.68 9.29 7.71
CA GLY A 266 12.06 10.45 7.09
C GLY A 266 13.01 11.67 7.01
N LEU A 267 13.77 11.93 8.08
CA LEU A 267 14.81 12.98 8.08
C LEU A 267 15.89 12.72 7.03
N TRP A 268 16.29 11.46 6.83
CA TRP A 268 17.24 11.10 5.78
C TRP A 268 16.72 11.51 4.40
N ALA A 269 15.47 11.15 4.06
CA ALA A 269 14.88 11.47 2.75
C ALA A 269 14.76 12.98 2.54
N LEU A 270 14.29 13.71 3.55
CA LEU A 270 14.23 15.17 3.53
C LEU A 270 15.61 15.79 3.27
N TYR A 271 16.66 15.33 3.95
CA TYR A 271 18.00 15.87 3.75
C TYR A 271 18.59 15.48 2.38
N MET A 272 18.25 14.31 1.84
CA MET A 272 18.63 13.94 0.47
C MET A 272 18.00 14.88 -0.55
N LEU A 273 16.71 15.20 -0.42
CA LEU A 273 16.00 16.15 -1.28
C LEU A 273 16.60 17.56 -1.23
N GLN A 274 16.95 18.01 -0.03
CA GLN A 274 17.62 19.29 0.16
C GLN A 274 19.08 19.31 -0.35
N GLY A 275 19.57 18.21 -0.92
CA GLY A 275 20.96 18.05 -1.35
C GLY A 275 21.96 18.02 -0.18
N ASN A 276 21.51 17.89 1.07
CA ASN A 276 22.34 17.86 2.26
C ASN A 276 22.85 16.45 2.57
N VAL A 277 23.63 15.91 1.63
CA VAL A 277 24.10 14.50 1.65
C VAL A 277 24.88 14.16 2.93
N ARG A 278 25.61 15.12 3.52
CA ARG A 278 26.35 14.89 4.78
C ARG A 278 25.41 14.65 5.97
N LYS A 279 24.35 15.47 6.12
CA LYS A 279 23.35 15.25 7.17
C LYS A 279 22.56 13.98 6.93
N ALA A 280 22.18 13.72 5.67
CA ALA A 280 21.50 12.50 5.28
C ALA A 280 22.31 11.27 5.68
N LEU A 281 23.60 11.21 5.31
CA LEU A 281 24.46 10.08 5.65
C LEU A 281 24.52 9.82 7.16
N LYS A 282 24.76 10.86 7.96
CA LYS A 282 24.83 10.74 9.42
C LYS A 282 23.53 10.19 10.02
N ILE A 283 22.39 10.68 9.54
CA ILE A 283 21.08 10.24 10.03
C ILE A 283 20.73 8.84 9.52
N GLY A 284 21.07 8.51 8.28
CA GLY A 284 20.88 7.17 7.72
C GLY A 284 21.65 6.12 8.51
N GLU A 285 22.89 6.40 8.92
CA GLU A 285 23.70 5.49 9.75
C GLU A 285 23.07 5.28 11.14
N VAL A 286 22.50 6.33 11.74
CA VAL A 286 21.72 6.23 12.98
C VAL A 286 20.48 5.34 12.77
N ALA A 287 19.74 5.57 11.67
CA ALA A 287 18.55 4.79 11.36
C ALA A 287 18.86 3.29 11.21
N LEU A 288 19.94 2.95 10.51
CA LEU A 288 20.40 1.57 10.37
C LEU A 288 20.85 0.97 11.70
N ALA A 289 21.57 1.72 12.54
CA ALA A 289 21.95 1.22 13.87
C ALA A 289 20.74 0.90 14.75
N LEU A 290 19.64 1.62 14.57
CA LEU A 290 18.36 1.40 15.26
C LEU A 290 17.51 0.30 14.61
N SER A 291 17.77 -0.05 13.35
CA SER A 291 16.98 -1.05 12.61
C SER A 291 17.05 -2.44 13.23
N LYS A 292 18.13 -2.75 13.96
CA LYS A 292 18.27 -4.01 14.72
C LYS A 292 17.18 -4.22 15.77
N PHE A 293 16.55 -3.14 16.23
CA PHE A 293 15.44 -3.18 17.18
C PHE A 293 14.07 -3.22 16.49
N CYS A 294 14.03 -3.01 15.18
CA CYS A 294 12.82 -3.10 14.38
C CYS A 294 12.61 -4.57 13.97
N TYR A 295 11.67 -5.27 14.63
CA TYR A 295 11.21 -6.61 14.22
C TYR A 295 10.39 -6.60 12.91
N ASN A 296 10.62 -5.63 12.04
CA ASN A 296 9.97 -5.49 10.75
C ASN A 296 11.03 -5.53 9.65
N GLN A 297 11.10 -6.67 8.96
CA GLN A 297 12.10 -6.90 7.90
C GLN A 297 11.97 -5.85 6.78
N VAL A 298 10.76 -5.33 6.50
CA VAL A 298 10.52 -4.29 5.48
C VAL A 298 11.24 -2.99 5.83
N ARG A 299 11.24 -2.57 7.11
CA ARG A 299 11.97 -1.36 7.53
C ARG A 299 13.49 -1.53 7.41
N ILE A 300 14.01 -2.73 7.69
CA ILE A 300 15.45 -3.02 7.52
C ILE A 300 15.82 -2.91 6.04
N TYR A 301 14.97 -3.43 5.15
CA TYR A 301 15.13 -3.29 3.71
C TYR A 301 15.18 -1.83 3.26
N GLU A 302 14.20 -1.02 3.64
CA GLU A 302 14.14 0.39 3.24
C GLU A 302 15.41 1.17 3.63
N LEU A 303 15.90 0.95 4.86
CA LEU A 303 17.09 1.62 5.38
C LEU A 303 18.38 1.20 4.68
N GLN A 304 18.52 -0.09 4.38
CA GLN A 304 19.66 -0.60 3.62
C GLN A 304 19.66 -0.07 2.18
N TYR A 305 18.47 0.04 1.56
CA TYR A 305 18.32 0.66 0.24
C TYR A 305 18.74 2.13 0.28
N ALA A 306 18.16 2.92 1.18
CA ALA A 306 18.45 4.34 1.38
C ALA A 306 19.95 4.61 1.61
N LEU A 307 20.59 3.83 2.48
CA LEU A 307 22.01 3.96 2.76
C LEU A 307 22.89 3.57 1.59
N SER A 308 22.54 2.51 0.85
CA SER A 308 23.34 2.09 -0.31
C SER A 308 23.44 3.20 -1.35
N LEU A 309 22.35 3.93 -1.62
CA LEU A 309 22.36 5.12 -2.48
C LEU A 309 23.21 6.24 -1.88
N THR A 310 23.03 6.52 -0.59
CA THR A 310 23.72 7.63 0.09
C THR A 310 25.23 7.42 0.11
N TYR A 311 25.68 6.21 0.46
CA TYR A 311 27.08 5.79 0.38
C TYR A 311 27.62 5.96 -1.03
N ALA A 312 26.84 5.60 -2.04
CA ALA A 312 27.25 5.75 -3.42
C ALA A 312 27.39 7.21 -3.88
N VAL A 313 26.53 8.11 -3.38
CA VAL A 313 26.64 9.55 -3.66
C VAL A 313 27.90 10.14 -3.02
N VAL A 314 28.27 9.72 -1.81
CA VAL A 314 29.50 10.20 -1.14
C VAL A 314 30.77 9.47 -1.56
N GLY A 315 30.69 8.51 -2.49
CA GLY A 315 31.84 7.76 -3.01
C GLY A 315 32.34 6.62 -2.10
N ARG A 316 31.57 6.24 -1.06
CA ARG A 316 31.87 5.12 -0.15
C ARG A 316 31.46 3.79 -0.80
N LYS A 317 32.30 3.31 -1.72
CA LYS A 317 32.01 2.16 -2.60
C LYS A 317 31.72 0.87 -1.83
N GLU A 318 32.58 0.51 -0.89
CA GLU A 318 32.49 -0.78 -0.20
C GLU A 318 31.23 -0.87 0.66
N GLU A 319 30.89 0.21 1.35
CA GLU A 319 29.70 0.30 2.19
C GLU A 319 28.41 0.33 1.36
N ALA A 320 28.43 1.01 0.20
CA ALA A 320 27.31 1.00 -0.74
C ALA A 320 27.01 -0.42 -1.24
N LEU A 321 28.05 -1.14 -1.68
CA LEU A 321 27.91 -2.51 -2.17
C LEU A 321 27.48 -3.47 -1.07
N LYS A 322 28.08 -3.39 0.12
CA LYS A 322 27.71 -4.23 1.27
C LYS A 322 26.24 -4.03 1.67
N ALA A 323 25.77 -2.78 1.69
CA ALA A 323 24.37 -2.49 1.98
C ALA A 323 23.43 -3.10 0.93
N ALA A 324 23.76 -2.99 -0.35
CA ALA A 324 23.00 -3.60 -1.44
C ALA A 324 23.05 -5.13 -1.46
N GLU A 325 24.17 -5.75 -1.10
CA GLU A 325 24.30 -7.20 -0.97
C GLU A 325 23.43 -7.75 0.16
N ASN A 326 23.41 -7.06 1.32
CA ASN A 326 22.52 -7.42 2.43
C ASN A 326 21.04 -7.38 2.01
N LEU A 327 20.63 -6.43 1.16
CA LEU A 327 19.26 -6.39 0.64
C LEU A 327 18.89 -7.66 -0.14
N VAL A 328 19.80 -8.11 -1.01
CA VAL A 328 19.61 -9.31 -1.82
C VAL A 328 19.56 -10.56 -0.94
N GLU A 329 20.36 -10.62 0.13
CA GLU A 329 20.33 -11.76 1.07
C GLU A 329 19.05 -11.81 1.89
N ILE A 330 18.55 -10.67 2.37
CA ILE A 330 17.34 -10.60 3.20
C ILE A 330 16.08 -10.75 2.35
N PHE A 331 16.05 -10.18 1.14
CA PHE A 331 14.90 -10.15 0.25
C PHE A 331 15.26 -10.59 -1.18
N PRO A 332 15.54 -11.90 -1.40
CA PRO A 332 15.96 -12.42 -2.70
C PRO A 332 14.84 -12.45 -3.75
N ILE A 333 13.60 -12.12 -3.38
CA ILE A 333 12.42 -12.15 -4.25
C ILE A 333 12.08 -10.74 -4.78
N MET A 334 12.61 -9.67 -4.17
CA MET A 334 12.31 -8.31 -4.59
C MET A 334 13.25 -7.88 -5.73
N ASP A 335 12.68 -7.55 -6.89
CA ASP A 335 13.43 -7.13 -8.09
C ASP A 335 14.28 -5.86 -7.82
N VAL A 336 13.78 -4.96 -6.99
CA VAL A 336 14.42 -3.70 -6.58
C VAL A 336 15.77 -3.94 -5.86
N SER A 337 15.94 -5.05 -5.14
CA SER A 337 17.21 -5.43 -4.50
C SER A 337 18.32 -5.69 -5.52
N PHE A 338 17.98 -6.33 -6.64
CA PHE A 338 18.95 -6.62 -7.69
C PHE A 338 19.19 -5.42 -8.61
N GLU A 339 18.19 -4.57 -8.81
CA GLU A 339 18.32 -3.30 -9.54
C GLU A 339 19.37 -2.39 -8.90
N ILE A 340 19.30 -2.17 -7.59
CA ILE A 340 20.23 -1.27 -6.91
C ILE A 340 21.66 -1.82 -6.95
N LEU A 341 21.85 -3.12 -6.74
CA LEU A 341 23.15 -3.76 -6.83
C LEU A 341 23.75 -3.64 -8.25
N ALA A 342 22.92 -3.81 -9.29
CA ALA A 342 23.35 -3.60 -10.67
C ALA A 342 23.74 -2.14 -10.96
N ALA A 343 22.93 -1.18 -10.50
CA ALA A 343 23.19 0.25 -10.66
C ALA A 343 24.51 0.66 -9.99
N LEU A 344 24.79 0.15 -8.79
CA LEU A 344 26.05 0.41 -8.07
C LEU A 344 27.27 -0.16 -8.80
N HIS A 345 27.20 -1.40 -9.30
CA HIS A 345 28.31 -1.97 -10.07
C HIS A 345 28.60 -1.15 -11.34
N VAL A 346 27.58 -0.62 -12.02
CA VAL A 346 27.79 0.26 -13.16
C VAL A 346 28.38 1.61 -12.74
N LYS A 347 27.84 2.24 -11.70
CA LYS A 347 28.36 3.51 -11.15
C LYS A 347 29.84 3.41 -10.77
N PHE A 348 30.24 2.29 -10.17
CA PHE A 348 31.63 2.03 -9.76
C PHE A 348 32.49 1.36 -10.84
N LYS A 349 31.98 1.26 -12.08
CA LYS A 349 32.69 0.74 -13.26
C LYS A 349 33.19 -0.71 -13.08
N ASP A 350 32.53 -1.53 -12.27
CA ASP A 350 32.83 -2.96 -12.15
C ASP A 350 32.11 -3.76 -13.24
N ARG A 351 32.76 -3.85 -14.41
CA ARG A 351 32.14 -4.43 -15.61
C ARG A 351 31.76 -5.90 -15.46
N LYS A 352 32.51 -6.66 -14.65
CA LYS A 352 32.25 -8.10 -14.49
C LYS A 352 31.05 -8.33 -13.57
N LEU A 353 31.00 -7.62 -12.45
CA LEU A 353 29.92 -7.77 -11.49
C LEU A 353 28.62 -7.13 -11.98
N ALA A 354 28.66 -5.98 -12.66
CA ALA A 354 27.48 -5.37 -13.27
C ALA A 354 26.81 -6.33 -14.26
N LYS A 355 27.57 -6.97 -15.15
CA LYS A 355 27.04 -7.98 -16.08
C LYS A 355 26.40 -9.15 -15.34
N ARG A 356 27.02 -9.65 -14.27
CA ARG A 356 26.48 -10.74 -13.46
C ARG A 356 25.17 -10.34 -12.75
N SER A 357 25.10 -9.16 -12.14
CA SER A 357 23.91 -8.65 -11.44
C SER A 357 22.76 -8.41 -12.40
N ILE A 358 23.01 -7.74 -13.54
CA ILE A 358 21.98 -7.50 -14.56
C ILE A 358 21.46 -8.83 -15.14
N THR A 359 22.36 -9.79 -15.40
CA THR A 359 21.94 -11.12 -15.90
C THR A 359 21.05 -11.85 -14.88
N ARG A 360 21.32 -11.71 -13.59
CA ARG A 360 20.47 -12.30 -12.54
C ARG A 360 19.11 -11.62 -12.46
N LEU A 361 19.09 -10.28 -12.41
CA LEU A 361 17.86 -9.48 -12.41
C LEU A 361 16.96 -9.79 -13.62
N VAL A 362 17.52 -9.85 -14.82
CA VAL A 362 16.77 -10.15 -16.04
C VAL A 362 16.25 -11.61 -16.05
N ASN A 363 16.87 -12.52 -15.29
CA ASN A 363 16.46 -13.92 -15.24
C ASN A 363 15.67 -14.31 -13.96
N SER A 364 15.55 -13.43 -12.96
CA SER A 364 14.82 -13.71 -11.71
C SER A 364 13.31 -13.69 -11.90
N ASN A 365 12.79 -12.99 -12.92
CA ASN A 365 11.35 -12.82 -13.13
C ASN A 365 10.94 -13.06 -14.61
N PRO A 366 10.62 -14.32 -15.01
CA PRO A 366 10.37 -14.70 -16.41
C PRO A 366 9.26 -13.91 -17.14
N PRO A 367 8.11 -13.58 -16.52
CA PRO A 367 7.04 -12.80 -17.18
C PRO A 367 7.43 -11.34 -17.45
N GLN A 368 8.39 -10.78 -16.69
CA GLN A 368 8.77 -9.35 -16.76
C GLN A 368 10.20 -9.13 -17.30
N LYS A 369 10.91 -10.22 -17.66
CA LYS A 369 12.28 -10.24 -18.22
C LYS A 369 12.50 -9.19 -19.31
N THR A 370 11.55 -9.07 -20.23
CA THR A 370 11.62 -8.15 -21.36
C THR A 370 11.42 -6.69 -20.93
N HIS A 371 10.55 -6.43 -19.95
CA HIS A 371 10.30 -5.09 -19.42
C HIS A 371 11.53 -4.54 -18.68
N TYR A 372 12.09 -5.31 -17.73
CA TYR A 372 13.26 -4.88 -16.95
C TYR A 372 14.52 -4.66 -17.79
N ALA A 373 14.79 -5.56 -18.72
CA ALA A 373 15.92 -5.39 -19.64
C ALA A 373 15.77 -4.14 -20.53
N ARG A 374 14.54 -3.81 -20.96
CA ARG A 374 14.28 -2.60 -21.75
C ARG A 374 14.36 -1.31 -20.92
N LYS A 375 13.91 -1.33 -19.65
CA LYS A 375 14.07 -0.22 -18.70
C LYS A 375 15.55 0.10 -18.49
N LEU A 376 16.37 -0.91 -18.16
CA LEU A 376 17.81 -0.73 -18.01
C LEU A 376 18.49 -0.27 -19.30
N TRP A 377 18.08 -0.79 -20.46
CA TRP A 377 18.57 -0.34 -21.76
C TRP A 377 18.36 1.17 -21.95
N HIS A 378 17.15 1.67 -21.71
CA HIS A 378 16.82 3.10 -21.80
C HIS A 378 17.61 3.94 -20.82
N THR A 379 17.67 3.55 -19.54
CA THR A 379 18.41 4.29 -18.51
C THR A 379 19.90 4.40 -18.87
N TYR A 380 20.54 3.31 -19.30
CA TYR A 380 21.95 3.34 -19.67
C TYR A 380 22.21 4.13 -20.96
N LYS A 381 21.27 4.13 -21.91
CA LYS A 381 21.36 4.96 -23.12
C LYS A 381 21.24 6.45 -22.82
N GLN A 382 20.33 6.85 -21.93
CA GLN A 382 20.15 8.26 -21.55
C GLN A 382 21.38 8.85 -20.85
N ILE A 383 22.12 8.05 -20.09
CA ILE A 383 23.36 8.51 -19.42
C ILE A 383 24.63 8.32 -20.28
N GLY A 384 24.48 8.02 -21.57
CA GLY A 384 25.60 7.87 -22.52
C GLY A 384 26.46 6.62 -22.30
N ALA A 385 25.91 5.58 -21.66
CA ALA A 385 26.60 4.32 -21.40
C ALA A 385 26.30 3.29 -22.52
N ASP A 386 26.65 3.64 -23.76
CA ASP A 386 26.28 2.90 -24.98
C ASP A 386 26.71 1.42 -24.96
N ASP A 387 27.91 1.14 -24.42
CA ASP A 387 28.44 -0.23 -24.23
C ASP A 387 27.51 -1.15 -23.41
N TRP A 388 26.82 -0.58 -22.42
CA TRP A 388 25.91 -1.30 -21.53
C TRP A 388 24.55 -1.50 -22.18
N SER A 389 24.04 -0.46 -22.85
CA SER A 389 22.81 -0.55 -23.64
C SER A 389 22.94 -1.64 -24.72
N TYR A 390 24.03 -1.68 -25.47
CA TYR A 390 24.27 -2.67 -26.51
C TYR A 390 24.30 -4.10 -25.96
N TRP A 391 24.93 -4.30 -24.80
CA TRP A 391 25.02 -5.62 -24.18
C TRP A 391 23.66 -6.12 -23.63
N ILE A 392 22.82 -5.22 -23.11
CA ILE A 392 21.48 -5.57 -22.63
C ILE A 392 20.55 -5.90 -23.81
N ALA A 393 20.68 -5.20 -24.94
CA ALA A 393 19.96 -5.53 -26.18
C ALA A 393 20.28 -6.95 -26.68
N GLN A 394 21.53 -7.41 -26.53
CA GLN A 394 21.93 -8.78 -26.86
C GLN A 394 21.30 -9.83 -25.92
N LEU A 395 21.15 -9.52 -24.62
CA LEU A 395 20.55 -10.42 -23.62
C LEU A 395 19.06 -10.72 -23.89
N ILE A 396 18.35 -9.79 -24.52
CA ILE A 396 16.94 -9.96 -24.93
C ILE A 396 16.77 -10.46 -26.36
N GLY A 397 17.85 -10.92 -27.00
CA GLY A 397 17.81 -11.52 -28.34
C GLY A 397 17.74 -10.52 -29.50
N CYS A 398 17.95 -9.22 -29.25
CA CYS A 398 18.01 -8.21 -30.29
C CYS A 398 19.45 -8.10 -30.84
N ARG A 399 19.67 -8.53 -32.09
CA ARG A 399 21.01 -8.56 -32.71
C ARG A 399 21.38 -7.28 -33.48
N ASP A 400 20.46 -6.34 -33.70
CA ASP A 400 20.70 -5.14 -34.53
C ASP A 400 19.73 -3.98 -34.19
N GLU A 401 20.24 -2.93 -33.54
CA GLU A 401 19.50 -1.74 -33.11
C GLU A 401 18.85 -0.98 -34.28
N LYS A 402 19.51 -0.92 -35.45
CA LYS A 402 18.97 -0.23 -36.63
C LYS A 402 17.72 -0.91 -37.15
N LYS A 403 17.69 -2.25 -37.12
CA LYS A 403 16.52 -3.02 -37.55
C LYS A 403 15.34 -2.86 -36.59
N MET A 404 15.60 -2.70 -35.28
CA MET A 404 14.54 -2.46 -34.30
C MET A 404 13.89 -1.09 -34.50
N LEU A 405 14.69 -0.03 -34.64
CA LEU A 405 14.19 1.32 -34.91
C LEU A 405 13.40 1.38 -36.22
N GLN A 406 13.89 0.71 -37.27
CA GLN A 406 13.14 0.58 -38.52
C GLN A 406 11.81 -0.15 -38.34
N ARG A 407 11.78 -1.23 -37.56
CA ARG A 407 10.54 -1.98 -37.28
C ARG A 407 9.54 -1.15 -36.48
N MET A 408 10.00 -0.38 -35.50
CA MET A 408 9.16 0.53 -34.72
C MET A 408 8.59 1.66 -35.58
N GLN A 409 9.41 2.27 -36.43
CA GLN A 409 8.95 3.29 -37.38
C GLN A 409 7.83 2.72 -38.27
N GLY A 410 8.02 1.52 -38.82
CA GLY A 410 6.99 0.84 -39.61
C GLY A 410 5.70 0.54 -38.83
N LYS A 411 5.80 0.25 -37.52
CA LYS A 411 4.63 0.05 -36.66
C LYS A 411 3.89 1.35 -36.34
N ARG A 412 4.60 2.46 -36.12
CA ARG A 412 3.98 3.79 -35.97
C ARG A 412 3.22 4.19 -37.24
N GLU A 413 3.81 3.94 -38.41
CA GLU A 413 3.15 4.18 -39.69
C GLU A 413 1.92 3.29 -39.90
N GLU A 414 2.00 2.01 -39.53
CA GLU A 414 0.87 1.07 -39.57
C GLU A 414 -0.29 1.58 -38.69
N LEU A 415 0.00 1.95 -37.45
CA LEU A 415 -0.97 2.48 -36.49
C LEU A 415 -1.63 3.76 -37.02
N ARG A 416 -0.83 4.72 -37.50
CA ARG A 416 -1.33 5.97 -38.10
C ARG A 416 -2.32 5.71 -39.22
N ARG A 417 -2.01 4.78 -40.12
CA ARG A 417 -2.87 4.46 -41.26
C ARG A 417 -4.22 3.87 -40.80
N ILE A 418 -4.21 2.98 -39.81
CA ILE A 418 -5.44 2.39 -39.26
C ILE A 418 -6.31 3.48 -38.64
N LEU A 419 -5.71 4.34 -37.83
CA LEU A 419 -6.39 5.42 -37.13
C LEU A 419 -6.96 6.46 -38.10
N GLN A 420 -6.22 6.86 -39.14
CA GLN A 420 -6.70 7.76 -40.20
C GLN A 420 -7.90 7.20 -40.98
N ASN A 421 -7.88 5.89 -41.25
CA ASN A 421 -8.97 5.23 -41.97
C ASN A 421 -10.23 5.09 -41.11
N LYS A 422 -10.08 4.80 -39.82
CA LYS A 422 -11.20 4.59 -38.89
C LYS A 422 -11.79 5.92 -38.40
N TYR A 423 -10.95 6.93 -38.18
CA TYR A 423 -11.34 8.22 -37.61
C TYR A 423 -10.95 9.37 -38.55
N LYS A 424 -11.93 9.96 -39.25
CA LYS A 424 -11.72 10.95 -40.32
C LYS A 424 -11.03 12.26 -39.89
N LYS A 425 -10.93 12.55 -38.58
CA LYS A 425 -10.18 13.69 -38.03
C LYS A 425 -9.67 13.36 -36.62
N LEU A 426 -8.38 13.02 -36.51
CA LEU A 426 -7.66 12.97 -35.23
C LEU A 426 -6.87 14.24 -35.03
N SER A 427 -6.76 14.70 -33.79
CA SER A 427 -5.97 15.88 -33.43
C SER A 427 -4.48 15.64 -33.68
N SER A 428 -3.72 16.72 -33.91
CA SER A 428 -2.26 16.65 -34.01
C SER A 428 -1.61 16.08 -32.74
N PHE A 429 -2.25 16.31 -31.59
CA PHE A 429 -1.85 15.75 -30.30
C PHE A 429 -1.75 14.22 -30.33
N PHE A 430 -2.73 13.54 -30.93
CA PHE A 430 -2.74 12.07 -31.01
C PHE A 430 -1.54 11.52 -31.77
N TYR A 431 -1.16 12.19 -32.87
CA TYR A 431 -0.01 11.79 -33.68
C TYR A 431 1.33 12.10 -33.01
N GLU A 432 1.38 13.12 -32.16
CA GLU A 432 2.54 13.45 -31.35
C GLU A 432 2.75 12.40 -30.25
N GLN A 433 1.67 11.94 -29.59
CA GLN A 433 1.76 10.88 -28.58
C GLN A 433 2.20 9.54 -29.18
N ILE A 434 1.74 9.18 -30.38
CA ILE A 434 2.21 7.97 -31.08
C ILE A 434 3.73 7.99 -31.33
N GLU A 435 4.32 9.16 -31.57
CA GLU A 435 5.79 9.27 -31.74
C GLU A 435 6.55 9.11 -30.43
N LYS A 436 5.90 9.39 -29.30
CA LYS A 436 6.45 9.22 -27.95
C LYS A 436 6.39 7.76 -27.47
N VAL A 437 5.58 6.91 -28.11
CA VAL A 437 5.53 5.46 -27.81
C VAL A 437 6.86 4.80 -28.19
N ASN A 438 7.61 4.38 -27.18
CA ASN A 438 8.98 3.89 -27.32
C ASN A 438 9.09 2.36 -27.33
N TYR A 439 7.97 1.65 -27.30
CA TYR A 439 7.96 0.19 -27.19
C TYR A 439 7.17 -0.46 -28.33
N ILE A 440 7.74 -1.49 -28.95
CA ILE A 440 7.12 -2.15 -30.12
C ILE A 440 5.88 -2.96 -29.74
N ASP A 441 5.86 -3.57 -28.56
CA ASP A 441 4.73 -4.39 -28.10
C ASP A 441 3.53 -3.48 -27.77
N GLU A 442 3.78 -2.28 -27.26
CA GLU A 442 2.75 -1.24 -27.08
C GLU A 442 2.23 -0.73 -28.42
N LEU A 443 3.11 -0.53 -29.42
CA LEU A 443 2.66 -0.23 -30.78
C LEU A 443 1.82 -1.37 -31.37
N GLU A 444 2.19 -2.64 -31.13
CA GLU A 444 1.43 -3.81 -31.58
C GLU A 444 0.09 -3.93 -30.84
N HIS A 445 0.05 -3.62 -29.55
CA HIS A 445 -1.17 -3.56 -28.75
C HIS A 445 -2.07 -2.40 -29.18
N LEU A 446 -1.52 -1.21 -29.38
CA LEU A 446 -2.23 -0.06 -29.93
C LEU A 446 -2.78 -0.34 -31.33
N ILE A 447 -2.06 -1.09 -32.16
CA ILE A 447 -2.57 -1.56 -33.46
C ILE A 447 -3.74 -2.52 -33.28
N HIS A 448 -3.70 -3.38 -32.26
CA HIS A 448 -4.81 -4.27 -31.92
C HIS A 448 -6.03 -3.47 -31.44
N LEU A 449 -5.85 -2.56 -30.49
CA LEU A 449 -6.90 -1.66 -30.00
C LEU A 449 -7.47 -0.79 -31.12
N ALA A 450 -6.62 -0.23 -31.98
CA ALA A 450 -7.04 0.57 -33.13
C ALA A 450 -7.93 -0.21 -34.11
N LYS A 451 -7.74 -1.53 -34.22
CA LYS A 451 -8.60 -2.40 -35.04
C LYS A 451 -9.92 -2.68 -34.34
N ASN A 452 -9.90 -3.02 -33.06
CA ASN A 452 -11.03 -3.67 -32.39
C ASN A 452 -11.85 -2.76 -31.46
N ASP A 453 -11.22 -1.72 -30.89
CA ASP A 453 -11.76 -0.99 -29.74
C ASP A 453 -12.08 0.48 -30.06
N SER A 454 -12.57 1.21 -29.04
CA SER A 454 -13.02 2.60 -29.13
C SER A 454 -11.84 3.58 -29.13
N LEU A 455 -12.10 4.84 -29.52
CA LEU A 455 -11.06 5.88 -29.51
C LEU A 455 -10.60 6.24 -28.08
N GLU A 456 -11.51 6.17 -27.10
CA GLU A 456 -11.23 6.47 -25.69
C GLU A 456 -10.25 5.45 -25.09
N ASP A 457 -10.43 4.16 -25.37
CA ASP A 457 -9.53 3.11 -24.89
C ASP A 457 -8.11 3.28 -25.46
N ILE A 458 -8.02 3.70 -26.72
CA ILE A 458 -6.74 3.98 -27.39
C ILE A 458 -6.09 5.22 -26.79
N GLU A 459 -6.86 6.25 -26.44
CA GLU A 459 -6.36 7.49 -25.85
C GLU A 459 -5.82 7.26 -24.43
N ILE A 460 -6.55 6.53 -23.60
CA ILE A 460 -6.13 6.13 -22.24
C ILE A 460 -4.81 5.36 -22.32
N TYR A 461 -4.73 4.37 -23.19
CA TYR A 461 -3.51 3.57 -23.35
C TYR A 461 -2.35 4.39 -23.93
N LEU A 462 -2.59 5.27 -24.90
CA LEU A 462 -1.56 6.18 -25.44
C LEU A 462 -0.97 7.09 -24.38
N LEU A 463 -1.80 7.62 -23.48
CA LEU A 463 -1.35 8.48 -22.38
C LEU A 463 -0.48 7.69 -21.39
N GLN A 464 -0.81 6.43 -21.12
CA GLN A 464 -0.01 5.52 -20.30
C GLN A 464 1.32 5.12 -20.95
N CYS A 465 1.38 5.03 -22.28
CA CYS A 465 2.60 4.70 -23.02
C CYS A 465 3.55 5.89 -23.23
N ALA A 466 3.03 7.12 -23.15
CA ALA A 466 3.79 8.34 -23.42
C ALA A 466 4.29 9.06 -22.15
N SER A 467 3.76 8.70 -20.97
CA SER A 467 4.32 8.99 -19.64
C SER A 467 5.48 8.07 -19.31
#